data_AF-A0A368FLM5-F1
#
_entry.id   AF-A0A368FLM5-F1
#
_cell.length_a   1.000
_cell.length_b   1.000
_cell.length_c   1.000
_cell.angle_alpha   90.00
_cell.angle_beta   90.00
_cell.angle_gamma   90.00
#
_symmetry.space_group_name_H-M   'P 1'
#
loop_
_entity.id
_entity.type
_entity.pdbx_description
1 polymer ?
#
loop_
_entity_poly.entity_id
_entity_poly.type
_entity_poly.pdbx_seq_one_letter_code
_entity_poly.pdbx_strand_id
1 'polypeptide(L)'
;MKYRIWFTNSATFGYLIFTTAYASLYWGIYFVDTCDFHFSHDSRVWEFGTEPCSVYLSIYIDMVYNLCLFAVVAIIDMITIAHLRKLNKDFFLRNGEAGTANARERRETLLFIQAFSTSCVYIFTSLCFHLIAPLVSRHWAFLYFLCTTFVWEMSHTLGG
;
A
#
# COMPACT_ATOMS: atom_id res chain seq x y z
N MET A 1 12.29 15.11 -22.61
CA MET A 1 11.39 16.28 -22.57
C MET A 1 9.95 15.98 -22.10
N LYS A 2 9.42 14.75 -22.22
CA LYS A 2 8.03 14.45 -21.81
C LYS A 2 7.77 14.42 -20.28
N TYR A 3 8.73 14.01 -19.45
CA TYR A 3 8.58 13.92 -17.98
C TYR A 3 8.15 15.24 -17.32
N ARG A 4 8.76 16.36 -17.70
CA ARG A 4 8.51 17.68 -17.10
C ARG A 4 7.12 18.27 -17.41
N ILE A 5 6.38 17.67 -18.33
CA ILE A 5 5.00 18.09 -18.67
C ILE A 5 4.00 17.44 -17.71
N TRP A 6 4.22 16.18 -17.36
CA TRP A 6 3.32 15.40 -16.49
C TRP A 6 3.60 15.58 -15.00
N PHE A 7 4.85 15.84 -14.66
CA PHE A 7 5.31 16.00 -13.27
C PHE A 7 5.61 17.48 -12.98
N THR A 8 4.54 18.28 -12.91
CA THR A 8 4.58 19.69 -12.48
C THR A 8 3.84 19.85 -11.15
N ASN A 9 4.15 20.90 -10.38
CA ASN A 9 3.47 21.15 -9.10
C ASN A 9 1.95 21.27 -9.24
N SER A 10 1.47 21.92 -10.31
CA SER A 10 0.04 22.05 -10.59
C SER A 10 -0.61 20.70 -10.91
N ALA A 11 0.07 19.83 -11.68
CA ALA A 11 -0.42 18.49 -11.95
C ALA A 11 -0.43 17.62 -10.68
N THR A 12 0.63 17.67 -9.87
CA THR A 12 0.71 16.97 -8.58
C THR A 12 -0.42 17.40 -7.64
N PHE A 13 -0.70 18.69 -7.55
CA PHE A 13 -1.81 19.19 -6.74
C PHE A 13 -3.17 18.67 -7.26
N GLY A 14 -3.34 18.63 -8.59
CA GLY A 14 -4.52 18.00 -9.21
C GLY A 14 -4.65 16.52 -8.87
N TYR A 15 -3.57 15.75 -8.94
CA TYR A 15 -3.58 14.32 -8.55
C TYR A 15 -3.93 14.14 -7.08
N LEU A 16 -3.39 14.95 -6.18
CA LEU A 16 -3.71 14.89 -4.75
C LEU A 16 -5.18 15.18 -4.49
N ILE A 17 -5.75 16.24 -5.08
CA ILE A 17 -7.19 16.53 -4.94
C ILE A 17 -8.01 15.35 -5.43
N PHE A 18 -7.67 14.79 -6.60
CA PHE A 18 -8.39 13.68 -7.19
C PHE A 18 -8.34 12.43 -6.30
N THR A 19 -7.15 12.03 -5.83
CA THR A 19 -7.01 10.84 -4.98
C THR A 19 -7.67 11.02 -3.62
N THR A 20 -7.56 12.21 -3.00
CA THR A 20 -8.26 12.51 -1.75
C THR A 20 -9.78 12.49 -1.94
N ALA A 21 -10.31 13.10 -3.00
CA ALA A 21 -11.74 13.07 -3.27
C ALA A 21 -12.26 11.65 -3.49
N TYR A 22 -11.52 10.84 -4.26
CA TYR A 22 -11.85 9.43 -4.47
C TYR A 22 -11.85 8.64 -3.15
N ALA A 23 -10.83 8.82 -2.30
CA ALA A 23 -10.77 8.17 -0.99
C ALA A 23 -11.91 8.60 -0.05
N SER A 24 -12.28 9.89 -0.05
CA SER A 24 -13.42 10.39 0.73
C SER A 24 -14.75 9.82 0.27
N LEU A 25 -14.95 9.67 -1.06
CA LEU A 25 -16.15 9.03 -1.60
C LEU A 25 -16.22 7.56 -1.19
N TYR A 26 -15.10 6.84 -1.27
CA TYR A 26 -15.02 5.45 -0.80
C TYR A 26 -15.37 5.33 0.69
N TRP A 27 -14.78 6.18 1.53
CA TRP A 27 -15.05 6.18 2.97
C TRP A 27 -16.53 6.47 3.28
N GLY A 28 -17.20 7.29 2.47
CA GLY A 28 -18.63 7.56 2.61
C GLY A 28 -19.52 6.32 2.47
N ILE A 29 -19.06 5.27 1.78
CA ILE A 29 -19.81 4.02 1.61
C ILE A 29 -20.04 3.32 2.95
N TYR A 30 -19.11 3.44 3.90
CA TYR A 30 -19.24 2.82 5.22
C TYR A 30 -20.38 3.37 6.08
N PHE A 31 -20.97 4.50 5.69
CA PHE A 31 -22.13 5.10 6.35
C PHE A 31 -23.46 4.70 5.70
N VAL A 32 -23.43 3.93 4.62
CA VAL A 32 -24.64 3.37 4.01
C VAL A 32 -25.12 2.20 4.87
N ASP A 33 -26.42 2.14 5.13
CA ASP A 33 -27.04 1.02 5.85
C ASP A 33 -26.59 -0.31 5.22
N THR A 34 -26.22 -1.29 6.06
CA THR A 34 -25.73 -2.64 5.68
C THR A 34 -24.31 -2.73 5.11
N CYS A 35 -23.59 -1.62 4.98
CA CYS A 35 -22.22 -1.55 4.45
C CYS A 35 -21.19 -1.15 5.52
N ASP A 36 -21.41 -1.56 6.75
CA ASP A 36 -20.66 -1.12 7.93
C ASP A 36 -19.25 -1.75 8.06
N PHE A 37 -18.31 -0.90 8.44
CA PHE A 37 -17.01 -1.25 9.00
C PHE A 37 -16.91 -0.61 10.38
N HIS A 38 -16.95 -1.42 11.43
CA HIS A 38 -17.15 -0.92 12.79
C HIS A 38 -16.18 -1.56 13.78
N PHE A 39 -16.01 -0.91 14.93
CA PHE A 39 -15.22 -1.45 16.03
C PHE A 39 -16.10 -2.33 16.92
N SER A 40 -15.75 -3.60 17.02
CA SER A 40 -16.48 -4.58 17.84
C SER A 40 -15.90 -4.62 19.25
N HIS A 41 -16.74 -4.32 20.25
CA HIS A 41 -16.32 -4.30 21.65
C HIS A 41 -16.03 -5.70 22.21
N ASP A 42 -16.62 -6.74 21.63
CA ASP A 42 -16.43 -8.13 22.06
C ASP A 42 -15.07 -8.69 21.63
N SER A 43 -14.70 -8.43 20.37
CA SER A 43 -13.41 -8.88 19.80
C SER A 43 -12.30 -7.83 19.96
N ARG A 44 -12.64 -6.60 20.36
CA ARG A 44 -11.73 -5.43 20.49
C ARG A 44 -10.94 -5.14 19.23
N VAL A 45 -11.55 -5.37 18.07
CA VAL A 45 -10.95 -5.11 16.76
C VAL A 45 -11.97 -4.45 15.84
N TRP A 46 -11.47 -3.84 14.77
CA TRP A 46 -12.29 -3.41 13.66
C TRP A 46 -12.67 -4.62 12.81
N GLU A 47 -13.95 -4.78 12.52
CA GLU A 47 -14.48 -5.87 11.69
C GLU A 47 -15.54 -5.35 10.71
N PHE A 48 -15.67 -6.03 9.58
CA PHE A 48 -16.75 -5.78 8.63
C PHE A 48 -18.04 -6.42 9.14
N GLY A 49 -19.17 -5.78 8.88
CA GLY A 49 -20.48 -6.36 9.16
C GLY A 49 -20.74 -7.67 8.43
N THR A 50 -21.73 -8.43 8.89
CA THR A 50 -22.12 -9.71 8.30
C THR A 50 -23.10 -9.59 7.13
N GLU A 51 -23.57 -8.36 6.88
CA GLU A 51 -24.51 -8.08 5.79
C GLU A 51 -23.85 -8.24 4.41
N PRO A 52 -24.61 -8.57 3.34
CA PRO A 52 -24.05 -8.80 2.01
C PRO A 52 -23.22 -7.65 1.46
N CYS A 53 -23.58 -6.39 1.76
CA CYS A 53 -22.81 -5.24 1.31
C CYS A 53 -21.45 -5.15 2.03
N SER A 54 -21.41 -5.25 3.36
CA SER A 54 -20.17 -5.28 4.15
C SER A 54 -19.24 -6.42 3.73
N VAL A 55 -19.78 -7.61 3.49
CA VAL A 55 -19.02 -8.77 2.99
C VAL A 55 -18.47 -8.51 1.58
N TYR A 56 -19.28 -7.93 0.70
CA TYR A 56 -18.84 -7.55 -0.65
C TYR A 56 -17.71 -6.53 -0.60
N LEU A 57 -17.83 -5.49 0.22
CA LEU A 57 -16.80 -4.46 0.40
C LEU A 57 -15.49 -5.06 0.90
N SER A 58 -15.55 -5.89 1.95
CA SER A 58 -14.37 -6.56 2.50
C SER A 58 -13.65 -7.41 1.44
N ILE A 59 -14.37 -8.27 0.74
CA ILE A 59 -13.75 -9.24 -0.18
C ILE A 59 -13.29 -8.56 -1.48
N TYR A 60 -14.18 -7.82 -2.14
CA TYR A 60 -13.89 -7.35 -3.50
C TYR A 60 -13.11 -6.04 -3.51
N ILE A 61 -13.42 -5.12 -2.59
CA ILE A 61 -12.77 -3.82 -2.57
C ILE A 61 -11.54 -3.86 -1.65
N ASP A 62 -11.73 -4.23 -0.38
CA ASP A 62 -10.65 -4.14 0.60
C ASP A 62 -9.56 -5.19 0.39
N MET A 63 -9.93 -6.42 0.01
CA MET A 63 -8.99 -7.49 -0.29
C MET A 63 -8.58 -7.53 -1.77
N VAL A 64 -9.48 -7.90 -2.70
CA VAL A 64 -9.10 -8.19 -4.09
C VAL A 64 -8.57 -6.97 -4.83
N TYR A 65 -9.31 -5.85 -4.81
CA TYR A 65 -8.90 -4.64 -5.52
C TYR A 65 -7.57 -4.09 -4.98
N ASN A 66 -7.42 -3.96 -3.66
CA ASN A 66 -6.17 -3.47 -3.07
C ASN A 66 -5.01 -4.44 -3.32
N LEU A 67 -5.20 -5.75 -3.19
CA LEU A 67 -4.17 -6.75 -3.48
C LEU A 67 -3.69 -6.64 -4.94
N CYS A 68 -4.62 -6.54 -5.89
CA CYS A 68 -4.29 -6.35 -7.30
C CYS A 68 -3.55 -5.01 -7.55
N LEU A 69 -4.02 -3.92 -6.93
CA LEU A 69 -3.41 -2.61 -7.07
C LEU A 69 -1.97 -2.61 -6.55
N PHE A 70 -1.74 -3.11 -5.34
CA PHE A 70 -0.40 -3.18 -4.76
C PHE A 70 0.51 -4.16 -5.51
N ALA A 71 -0.03 -5.26 -6.06
CA ALA A 71 0.75 -6.16 -6.91
C ALA A 71 1.22 -5.45 -8.19
N VAL A 72 0.36 -4.66 -8.84
CA VAL A 72 0.72 -3.86 -10.02
C VAL A 72 1.79 -2.82 -9.66
N VAL A 73 1.62 -2.09 -8.55
CA VAL A 73 2.60 -1.11 -8.07
C VAL A 73 3.95 -1.77 -7.80
N ALA A 74 3.96 -2.90 -7.10
CA ALA A 74 5.19 -3.64 -6.81
C ALA A 74 5.90 -4.12 -8.09
N ILE A 75 5.16 -4.53 -9.12
CA ILE A 75 5.74 -4.89 -10.43
C ILE A 75 6.38 -3.66 -11.10
N ILE A 76 5.70 -2.52 -11.10
CA ILE A 76 6.21 -1.27 -11.69
C ILE A 76 7.49 -0.83 -10.96
N ASP A 77 7.51 -0.90 -9.63
CA ASP A 77 8.68 -0.56 -8.83
C ASP A 77 9.85 -1.48 -9.13
N MET A 78 9.61 -2.80 -9.23
CA MET A 78 10.64 -3.78 -9.58
C MET A 78 11.21 -3.55 -10.98
N ILE A 79 10.36 -3.27 -11.98
CA ILE A 79 10.81 -2.92 -13.33
C ILE A 79 11.64 -1.64 -13.30
N THR A 80 11.21 -0.64 -12.54
CA THR A 80 11.90 0.65 -12.45
C THR A 80 13.27 0.51 -11.79
N ILE A 81 13.36 -0.25 -10.69
CA ILE A 81 14.64 -0.58 -10.03
C ILE A 81 15.56 -1.33 -11.00
N ALA A 82 15.05 -2.35 -11.70
CA ALA A 82 15.84 -3.13 -12.64
C ALA A 82 16.38 -2.25 -13.79
N HIS A 83 15.56 -1.34 -14.32
CA HIS A 83 15.96 -0.40 -15.36
C HIS A 83 17.01 0.61 -14.86
N LEU A 84 16.82 1.17 -13.66
CA LEU A 84 17.78 2.09 -13.05
C LEU A 84 19.14 1.43 -12.81
N ARG A 85 19.16 0.20 -12.28
CA ARG A 85 20.40 -0.57 -12.08
C ARG A 85 21.13 -0.84 -13.40
N LYS A 86 20.38 -1.14 -14.48
CA LYS A 86 20.97 -1.36 -15.81
C LYS A 86 21.59 -0.08 -16.36
N LEU A 87 20.85 1.03 -16.34
CA LEU A 87 21.34 2.33 -16.80
C LEU A 87 22.59 2.77 -16.04
N ASN A 88 22.61 2.55 -14.72
CA ASN A 88 23.75 2.96 -13.92
C ASN A 88 24.98 2.07 -14.17
N LYS A 89 24.80 0.76 -14.33
CA LYS A 89 25.88 -0.14 -14.76
C LYS A 89 26.48 0.31 -16.09
N ASP A 90 25.65 0.66 -17.06
CA ASP A 90 26.10 1.10 -18.38
C ASP A 90 26.79 2.47 -18.32
N PHE A 91 26.35 3.39 -17.45
CA PHE A 91 26.96 4.71 -17.26
C PHE A 91 28.30 4.62 -16.52
N PHE A 92 28.38 3.81 -15.48
CA PHE A 92 29.62 3.57 -14.72
C PHE A 92 30.72 2.99 -15.61
N LEU A 93 30.38 2.01 -16.47
CA LEU A 93 31.31 1.44 -17.45
C LEU A 93 31.81 2.47 -18.47
N ARG A 94 31.06 3.55 -18.73
CA ARG A 94 31.36 4.52 -19.79
C ARG A 94 32.10 5.77 -19.30
N ASN A 95 31.83 6.25 -18.09
CA ASN A 95 32.23 7.59 -17.67
C ASN A 95 33.09 7.68 -16.39
N GLY A 96 33.27 6.63 -15.60
CA GLY A 96 34.25 6.61 -14.48
C GLY A 96 34.06 7.63 -13.35
N GLU A 97 33.00 8.46 -13.34
CA GLU A 97 32.76 9.49 -12.32
C GLU A 97 31.93 8.95 -11.14
N ALA A 98 32.61 8.49 -10.09
CA ALA A 98 32.01 7.71 -8.99
C ALA A 98 31.52 8.52 -7.77
N GLY A 99 31.71 9.84 -7.70
CA GLY A 99 31.52 10.60 -6.44
C GLY A 99 30.09 11.07 -6.17
N THR A 100 29.54 11.90 -7.07
CA THR A 100 28.26 12.61 -6.87
C THR A 100 27.06 11.86 -7.45
N ALA A 101 27.26 11.10 -8.54
CA ALA A 101 26.26 10.21 -9.12
C ALA A 101 25.81 9.13 -8.12
N ASN A 102 26.75 8.54 -7.38
CA ASN A 102 26.49 7.47 -6.42
C ASN A 102 25.58 7.90 -5.25
N ALA A 103 25.71 9.14 -4.75
CA ALA A 103 24.89 9.62 -3.64
C ALA A 103 23.43 9.84 -4.05
N ARG A 104 23.21 10.42 -5.24
CA ARG A 104 21.86 10.63 -5.80
C ARG A 104 21.21 9.30 -6.15
N GLU A 105 21.93 8.41 -6.81
CA GLU A 105 21.43 7.08 -7.17
C GLU A 105 21.11 6.22 -5.94
N ARG A 106 21.95 6.26 -4.91
CA ARG A 106 21.66 5.58 -3.63
C ARG A 106 20.37 6.10 -3.03
N ARG A 107 20.14 7.42 -3.05
CA ARG A 107 18.89 8.02 -2.56
C ARG A 107 17.69 7.57 -3.38
N GLU A 108 17.77 7.63 -4.71
CA GLU A 108 16.70 7.18 -5.60
C GLU A 108 16.40 5.69 -5.38
N THR A 109 17.43 4.84 -5.25
CA THR A 109 17.28 3.40 -4.96
C THR A 109 16.63 3.15 -3.60
N LEU A 110 17.02 3.90 -2.56
CA LEU A 110 16.41 3.76 -1.23
C LEU A 110 14.94 4.16 -1.25
N LEU A 111 14.56 5.20 -2.00
CA LEU A 111 13.15 5.60 -2.15
C LEU A 111 12.33 4.52 -2.86
N PHE A 112 12.88 3.86 -3.89
CA PHE A 112 12.20 2.75 -4.54
C PHE A 112 12.11 1.51 -3.66
N ILE A 113 13.17 1.20 -2.90
CA ILE A 113 13.12 0.11 -1.91
C ILE A 113 12.06 0.41 -0.85
N GLN A 114 11.98 1.66 -0.38
CA GLN A 114 10.94 2.09 0.55
C GLN A 114 9.54 1.87 -0.04
N ALA A 115 9.26 2.37 -1.26
CA ALA A 115 7.97 2.20 -1.93
C ALA A 115 7.57 0.73 -2.11
N PHE A 116 8.53 -0.11 -2.52
CA PHE A 116 8.34 -1.55 -2.66
C PHE A 116 8.05 -2.21 -1.30
N SER A 117 8.86 -1.89 -0.27
CA SER A 117 8.66 -2.41 1.09
C SER A 117 7.31 -2.02 1.66
N THR A 118 6.88 -0.77 1.49
CA THR A 118 5.54 -0.30 1.89
C THR A 118 4.44 -1.11 1.20
N SER A 119 4.56 -1.35 -0.11
CA SER A 119 3.61 -2.17 -0.86
C SER A 119 3.54 -3.62 -0.35
N CYS A 120 4.69 -4.23 -0.04
CA CYS A 120 4.73 -5.57 0.54
C CYS A 120 4.08 -5.62 1.94
N VAL A 121 4.32 -4.61 2.79
CA VAL A 121 3.70 -4.54 4.12
C VAL A 121 2.18 -4.37 4.01
N TYR A 122 1.68 -3.58 3.06
CA TYR A 122 0.24 -3.46 2.79
C TYR A 122 -0.37 -4.79 2.34
N ILE A 123 0.26 -5.49 1.41
CA ILE A 123 -0.20 -6.82 0.96
C ILE A 123 -0.24 -7.80 2.16
N PHE A 124 0.83 -7.82 2.95
CA PHE A 124 0.90 -8.67 4.15
C PHE A 124 -0.23 -8.34 5.13
N THR A 125 -0.49 -7.05 5.36
CA THR A 125 -1.59 -6.58 6.22
C THR A 125 -2.95 -7.07 5.74
N SER A 126 -3.25 -6.93 4.44
CA SER A 126 -4.50 -7.41 3.86
C SER A 126 -4.66 -8.92 4.02
N LEU A 127 -3.61 -9.70 3.76
CA LEU A 127 -3.61 -11.16 3.94
C LEU A 127 -3.80 -11.56 5.41
N CYS A 128 -3.13 -10.88 6.34
CA CYS A 128 -3.28 -11.11 7.77
C CYS A 128 -4.73 -10.87 8.22
N PHE A 129 -5.33 -9.77 7.78
CA PHE A 129 -6.70 -9.40 8.16
C PHE A 129 -7.76 -10.32 7.54
N HIS A 130 -7.66 -10.61 6.23
CA HIS A 130 -8.74 -11.31 5.50
C HIS A 130 -8.59 -12.83 5.49
N LEU A 131 -7.37 -13.36 5.56
CA LEU A 131 -7.13 -14.82 5.45
C LEU A 131 -6.70 -15.42 6.78
N ILE A 132 -5.78 -14.77 7.50
CA ILE A 132 -5.18 -15.37 8.70
C ILE A 132 -6.08 -15.15 9.92
N ALA A 133 -6.61 -13.94 10.13
CA ALA A 133 -7.42 -13.62 11.29
C ALA A 133 -8.69 -14.51 11.42
N PRO A 134 -9.41 -14.88 10.35
CA PRO A 134 -10.54 -15.82 10.46
C PRO A 134 -10.13 -17.24 10.84
N LEU A 135 -8.91 -17.68 10.50
CA LEU A 135 -8.38 -19.01 10.83
C LEU A 135 -7.89 -19.08 12.28
N VAL A 136 -7.38 -17.97 12.81
CA VAL A 136 -6.93 -17.85 14.19
C VAL A 136 -8.14 -17.55 15.07
N SER A 137 -8.83 -18.62 15.48
CA SER A 137 -9.98 -18.52 16.40
C SER A 137 -9.67 -17.69 17.67
N ARG A 138 -10.70 -17.09 18.28
CA ARG A 138 -10.62 -16.24 19.50
C ARG A 138 -9.84 -16.87 20.68
N HIS A 139 -9.63 -18.19 20.67
CA HIS A 139 -8.80 -18.89 21.65
C HIS A 139 -7.35 -18.38 21.69
N TRP A 140 -6.83 -17.84 20.58
CA TRP A 140 -5.50 -17.24 20.49
C TRP A 140 -5.60 -15.72 20.34
N ALA A 141 -6.23 -15.06 21.32
CA ALA A 141 -6.52 -13.63 21.30
C ALA A 141 -5.29 -12.74 20.97
N PHE A 142 -4.10 -13.12 21.44
CA PHE A 142 -2.86 -12.40 21.12
C PHE A 142 -2.49 -12.48 19.62
N LEU A 143 -2.56 -13.67 19.02
CA LEU A 143 -2.28 -13.85 17.59
C LEU A 143 -3.33 -13.14 16.73
N TYR A 144 -4.59 -13.15 17.16
CA TYR A 144 -5.67 -12.43 16.50
C TYR A 144 -5.45 -10.91 16.52
N PHE A 145 -5.05 -10.34 17.67
CA PHE A 145 -4.66 -8.92 17.77
C PHE A 145 -3.47 -8.58 16.87
N LEU A 146 -2.45 -9.46 16.81
CA LEU A 146 -1.29 -9.26 15.95
C LEU A 146 -1.69 -9.20 14.46
N CYS A 147 -2.55 -10.10 14.01
CA CYS A 147 -2.95 -10.20 12.60
C CYS A 147 -3.94 -9.11 12.15
N THR A 148 -4.57 -8.40 13.09
CA THR A 148 -5.56 -7.36 12.80
C THR A 148 -4.97 -5.98 13.06
N THR A 149 -4.95 -5.57 14.33
CA THR A 149 -4.65 -4.20 14.74
C THR A 149 -3.16 -3.88 14.64
N PHE A 150 -2.29 -4.77 15.14
CA PHE A 150 -0.86 -4.49 15.19
C PHE A 150 -0.24 -4.39 13.79
N VAL A 151 -0.52 -5.34 12.91
CA VAL A 151 -0.02 -5.30 11.53
C VAL A 151 -0.60 -4.10 10.77
N TRP A 152 -1.86 -3.73 11.02
CA TRP A 152 -2.46 -2.52 10.47
C TRP A 152 -1.72 -1.25 10.91
N GLU A 153 -1.47 -1.07 12.21
CA GLU A 153 -0.68 0.07 12.73
C GLU A 153 0.76 0.08 12.20
N MET A 154 1.38 -1.09 12.08
CA MET A 154 2.71 -1.23 11.47
C MET A 154 2.72 -0.76 10.02
N SER A 155 1.67 -1.05 9.24
CA SER A 155 1.59 -0.60 7.85
C SER A 155 1.53 0.92 7.71
N HIS A 156 0.85 1.60 8.64
CA HIS A 156 0.76 3.06 8.65
C HIS A 156 2.07 3.70 9.13
N THR A 157 2.74 3.10 10.12
CA THR A 157 4.02 3.62 10.64
C THR A 157 5.20 3.39 9.70
N LEU A 158 5.23 2.27 8.96
CA LEU A 158 6.25 1.97 7.95
C LEU A 158 5.95 2.61 6.58
N GLY A 159 4.76 3.19 6.41
CA GLY A 159 4.36 3.92 5.20
C GLY A 159 5.19 5.16 4.91
N GLY A 160 5.82 5.74 5.95
CA GLY A 160 6.64 6.97 5.86
C GLY A 160 5.91 8.21 6.32
#